data_AF-A0A0Q8QGY9-F1
#
_entry.id   AF-A0A0Q8QGY9-F1
#
_cell.length_a   1.000
_cell.length_b   1.000
_cell.length_c   1.000
_cell.angle_alpha   90.00
_cell.angle_beta   90.00
_cell.angle_gamma   90.00
#
_symmetry.space_group_name_H-M   'P 1'
#
loop_
_entity.id
_entity.type
_entity.pdbx_description
1 polymer ?
#
loop_
_entity_poly.entity_id
_entity_poly.type
_entity_poly.pdbx_seq_one_letter_code
_entity_poly.pdbx_strand_id
1 'polypeptide(L)'
;MKHTIPALPEIPHLQNIPIGLATIANGRDTLPTNEAAAVLTRAPQTLRKWACLENGPIRPVRINGRLAWKVADLAKLLNGSAV
;
A
#
# COMPACT_ATOMS: atom_id res chain seq x y z
N MET A 1 -0.10 13.97 39.66
CA MET A 1 -1.19 14.57 38.85
C MET A 1 -0.59 15.17 37.59
N LYS A 2 -1.17 14.83 36.43
CA LYS A 2 -0.82 15.21 35.04
C LYS A 2 0.57 14.85 34.50
N HIS A 3 0.75 13.59 34.09
CA HIS A 3 1.75 13.27 33.08
C HIS A 3 1.18 13.73 31.72
N THR A 4 1.56 14.93 31.29
CA THR A 4 1.22 15.44 29.96
C THR A 4 1.98 14.61 28.93
N ILE A 5 1.29 13.67 28.30
CA ILE A 5 1.77 12.96 27.12
C ILE A 5 1.90 14.01 26.01
N PRO A 6 3.09 14.30 25.46
CA PRO A 6 3.19 15.18 24.31
C PRO A 6 2.40 14.54 23.17
N ALA A 7 1.50 15.30 22.58
CA ALA A 7 0.76 14.88 21.39
C ALA A 7 1.77 14.32 20.38
N LEU A 8 1.70 13.00 20.16
CA LEU A 8 2.37 12.37 19.04
C LEU A 8 1.92 13.15 17.79
N PRO A 9 2.84 13.51 16.88
CA PRO A 9 2.45 14.18 15.66
C PRO A 9 1.40 13.28 14.98
N GLU A 10 0.17 13.78 14.88
CA GLU A 10 -0.87 13.16 14.07
C GLU A 10 -0.29 13.07 12.66
N ILE A 11 0.16 11.88 12.26
CA ILE A 11 0.76 11.64 10.94
C ILE A 11 -0.37 11.90 9.92
N PRO A 12 -0.41 13.05 9.23
CA PRO A 12 -1.60 13.52 8.54
C PRO A 12 -1.71 12.93 7.12
N HIS A 13 -1.33 11.65 6.96
CA HIS A 13 -1.31 10.98 5.65
C HIS A 13 -1.83 9.53 5.69
N LEU A 14 -2.22 9.00 6.85
CA LEU A 14 -2.91 7.70 6.93
C LEU A 14 -4.42 7.85 6.73
N GLN A 15 -4.82 8.82 5.92
CA GLN A 15 -6.22 9.03 5.59
C GLN A 15 -6.68 7.86 4.69
N ASN A 16 -7.43 6.95 5.30
CA ASN A 16 -8.24 5.94 4.63
C ASN A 16 -7.52 4.67 4.10
N ILE A 17 -6.65 4.05 4.91
CA ILE A 17 -6.30 2.64 4.67
C ILE A 17 -7.49 1.79 5.15
N PRO A 18 -8.18 1.04 4.26
CA PRO A 18 -9.25 0.15 4.70
C PRO A 18 -8.70 -0.89 5.67
N ILE A 19 -9.41 -1.13 6.78
CA ILE A 19 -8.99 -2.07 7.85
C ILE A 19 -8.50 -3.41 7.28
N GLY A 20 -9.17 -3.94 6.24
CA GLY A 20 -8.78 -5.20 5.61
C GLY A 20 -7.37 -5.19 5.02
N LEU A 21 -6.93 -4.05 4.48
CA LEU A 21 -5.57 -3.88 3.97
C LEU A 21 -4.56 -3.85 5.13
N ALA A 22 -4.87 -3.14 6.23
CA ALA A 22 -4.02 -3.11 7.42
C ALA A 22 -3.85 -4.51 8.06
N THR A 23 -4.90 -5.34 8.07
CA THR A 23 -4.84 -6.73 8.55
C THR A 23 -3.91 -7.59 7.69
N ILE A 24 -4.00 -7.49 6.36
CA ILE A 24 -3.13 -8.21 5.43
C ILE A 24 -1.68 -7.73 5.56
N ALA A 25 -1.49 -6.41 5.70
CA ALA A 25 -0.18 -5.81 5.85
C ALA A 25 0.52 -6.20 7.15
N ASN A 26 -0.21 -6.39 8.25
CA ASN A 26 0.33 -6.83 9.54
C ASN A 26 1.55 -6.00 9.98
N GLY A 27 1.46 -4.67 9.84
CA GLY A 27 2.55 -3.75 10.18
C GLY A 27 3.67 -3.62 9.13
N ARG A 28 3.53 -4.21 7.94
CA ARG A 28 4.46 -4.04 6.82
C ARG A 28 4.05 -2.87 5.93
N ASP A 29 5.02 -2.03 5.55
CA ASP A 29 4.80 -0.93 4.60
C ASP A 29 4.66 -1.41 3.14
N THR A 30 5.14 -2.62 2.84
CA THR A 30 5.14 -3.19 1.49
C THR A 30 4.61 -4.63 1.46
N LEU A 31 3.83 -4.95 0.43
CA LEU A 31 3.22 -6.25 0.20
C LEU A 31 3.80 -6.95 -1.03
N PRO A 32 3.86 -8.29 -1.04
CA PRO A 32 4.12 -9.07 -2.24
C PRO A 32 2.98 -8.92 -3.26
N THR A 33 3.28 -9.20 -4.52
CA THR A 33 2.32 -9.09 -5.63
C THR A 33 1.00 -9.83 -5.39
N ASN A 34 1.01 -10.97 -4.68
CA ASN A 34 -0.20 -11.75 -4.44
C ASN A 34 -1.18 -11.03 -3.50
N GLU A 35 -0.67 -10.46 -2.40
CA GLU A 35 -1.47 -9.70 -1.45
C GLU A 35 -1.95 -8.38 -2.07
N ALA A 36 -1.07 -7.70 -2.80
CA ALA A 36 -1.44 -6.49 -3.54
C ALA A 36 -2.55 -6.75 -4.58
N ALA A 37 -2.54 -7.91 -5.23
CA ALA A 37 -3.57 -8.34 -6.17
C ALA A 37 -4.92 -8.56 -5.49
N ALA A 38 -4.92 -9.24 -4.34
CA ALA A 38 -6.13 -9.47 -3.55
C ALA A 38 -6.78 -8.16 -3.09
N VAL A 39 -5.97 -7.21 -2.62
CA VAL A 39 -6.43 -5.88 -2.18
C VAL A 39 -7.10 -5.09 -3.31
N LEU A 40 -6.53 -5.14 -4.51
CA LEU A 40 -7.08 -4.45 -5.69
C LEU A 40 -8.19 -5.23 -6.40
N THR A 41 -8.57 -6.41 -5.89
CA THR A 41 -9.49 -7.35 -6.57
C THR A 41 -9.07 -7.56 -8.04
N ARG A 42 -7.76 -7.68 -8.29
CA ARG A 42 -7.19 -7.90 -9.64
C ARG A 42 -6.36 -9.18 -9.65
N ALA A 43 -6.10 -9.70 -10.85
CA ALA A 43 -5.23 -10.84 -11.01
C ALA A 43 -3.74 -10.44 -10.81
N PRO A 44 -2.91 -11.28 -10.16
CA PRO A 44 -1.50 -10.98 -9.91
C PRO A 44 -0.69 -10.81 -11.21
N GLN A 45 -1.12 -11.45 -12.29
CA GLN A 45 -0.56 -11.25 -13.63
C GLN A 45 -0.67 -9.80 -14.13
N THR A 46 -1.74 -9.09 -13.74
CA THR A 46 -1.93 -7.69 -14.10
C THR A 46 -0.92 -6.81 -13.38
N LEU A 47 -0.67 -7.05 -12.10
CA LEU A 47 0.39 -6.35 -11.36
C LEU A 47 1.79 -6.66 -11.91
N ARG A 48 2.07 -7.91 -12.32
CA ARG A 48 3.33 -8.25 -13.01
C ARG A 48 3.47 -7.48 -14.33
N LYS A 49 2.39 -7.37 -15.11
CA LYS A 49 2.39 -6.54 -16.33
C LYS A 49 2.64 -5.07 -16.00
N TRP A 50 2.03 -4.51 -14.96
CA TRP A 50 2.31 -3.13 -14.52
C TRP A 50 3.77 -2.93 -14.10
N ALA A 51 4.36 -3.91 -13.42
CA ALA A 51 5.77 -3.90 -13.05
C ALA A 51 6.73 -3.95 -14.25
N CYS A 52 6.38 -4.72 -15.29
CA CYS A 52 7.22 -4.86 -16.48
C CYS A 52 7.02 -3.76 -17.52
N LEU A 53 5.78 -3.28 -17.69
CA LEU A 53 5.43 -2.27 -18.69
C LEU A 53 5.59 -0.84 -18.15
N GLU A 54 5.83 -0.69 -16.85
CA GLU A 54 5.91 0.60 -16.15
C GLU A 54 4.70 1.52 -16.36
N ASN A 55 3.60 0.95 -16.87
CA ASN A 55 2.37 1.61 -17.30
C ASN A 55 1.23 1.35 -16.30
N GLY A 56 1.58 1.17 -15.03
CA GLY A 56 0.63 0.93 -13.95
C GLY A 56 0.36 2.20 -13.15
N PRO A 57 -0.86 2.35 -12.59
CA PRO A 57 -1.19 3.44 -11.65
C PRO A 57 -0.35 3.38 -10.36
N ILE A 58 0.27 2.24 -10.07
CA ILE A 58 1.17 2.04 -8.94
C ILE A 58 2.50 1.46 -9.44
N ARG A 59 3.61 1.92 -8.85
CA ARG A 59 4.96 1.43 -9.16
C ARG A 59 5.44 0.47 -8.08
N PRO A 60 5.97 -0.72 -8.44
CA PRO A 60 6.59 -1.61 -7.48
C PRO A 60 7.97 -1.07 -7.06
N VAL A 61 8.30 -1.26 -5.80
CA VAL A 61 9.64 -1.07 -5.26
C VAL A 61 10.40 -2.39 -5.39
N ARG A 62 11.59 -2.37 -5.97
CA ARG A 62 12.48 -3.53 -6.00
C ARG A 62 13.25 -3.60 -4.69
N ILE A 63 12.92 -4.58 -3.84
CA ILE A 63 13.64 -4.86 -2.59
C ILE A 63 14.32 -6.22 -2.75
N ASN A 64 15.66 -6.27 -2.77
CA ASN A 64 16.44 -7.50 -2.94
C ASN A 64 15.97 -8.37 -4.14
N GLY A 65 15.68 -7.74 -5.28
CA GLY A 65 15.21 -8.43 -6.48
C GLY A 65 13.74 -8.89 -6.45
N ARG A 66 13.01 -8.61 -5.36
CA ARG A 66 11.57 -8.92 -5.24
C ARG A 66 10.73 -7.68 -5.53
N LEU A 67 9.58 -7.88 -6.17
CA LEU A 67 8.58 -6.84 -6.38
C LEU A 67 7.81 -6.62 -5.08
N ALA A 68 7.98 -5.46 -4.48
CA ALA A 68 7.31 -5.03 -3.27
C ALA A 68 6.36 -3.86 -3.59
N TRP A 69 5.11 -3.97 -3.20
CA TRP A 69 4.06 -2.99 -3.49
C TRP A 69 3.73 -2.20 -2.24
N LYS A 70 3.85 -0.87 -2.29
CA LYS A 70 3.58 -0.02 -1.14
C LYS A 70 2.10 0.00 -0.79
N VAL A 71 1.79 -0.27 0.48
CA VAL A 71 0.43 -0.21 1.04
C VAL A 71 -0.19 1.17 0.82
N ALA A 72 0.59 2.23 1.02
CA ALA A 72 0.15 3.61 0.81
C ALA A 72 -0.29 3.89 -0.63
N ASP A 73 0.41 3.34 -1.63
CA ASP A 73 0.07 3.51 -3.03
C ASP A 73 -1.19 2.70 -3.42
N LEU A 74 -1.36 1.51 -2.83
CA LEU A 74 -2.60 0.74 -2.99
C LEU A 74 -3.81 1.46 -2.38
N ALA A 75 -3.65 2.03 -1.18
CA ALA A 75 -4.70 2.80 -0.52
C ALA A 75 -5.09 4.05 -1.34
N LYS A 76 -4.11 4.76 -1.91
CA LYS A 76 -4.35 5.89 -2.83
C LYS A 76 -5.15 5.48 -4.07
N LEU A 77 -4.83 4.32 -4.66
CA LEU A 77 -5.52 3.81 -5.83
C LEU A 77 -6.96 3.41 -5.50
N LEU A 78 -7.19 2.73 -4.36
CA LEU A 78 -8.54 2.40 -3.88
C LEU A 78 -9.39 3.63 -3.60
N ASN A 79 -8.79 4.73 -3.14
CA ASN A 79 -9.48 5.99 -2.86
C ASN A 79 -9.87 6.78 -4.13
N GLY A 80 -9.65 6.23 -5.33
CA GLY A 80 -10.14 6.80 -6.59
C GLY A 80 -9.29 7.95 -7.16
N SER A 81 -8.11 8.22 -6.63
CA SER A 81 -7.21 9.27 -7.14
C SER A 81 -6.30 8.75 -8.26
N ALA A 82 -6.87 8.06 -9.26
CA ALA A 82 -6.22 7.84 -10.54
C ALA A 82 -6.84 8.86 -11.52
N VAL A 83 -6.22 10.03 -11.62
CA VAL A 83 -6.47 11.03 -12.67
C VAL A 83 -5.53 10.80 -13.84
#